data_AF-A0A7Z2PPT0-F1
#
_entry.id   AF-A0A7Z2PPT0-F1
#
_cell.length_a   1.000
_cell.length_b   1.000
_cell.length_c   1.000
_cell.angle_alpha   90.00
_cell.angle_beta   90.00
_cell.angle_gamma   90.00
#
_symmetry.space_group_name_H-M   'P 1'
#
loop_
_entity.id
_entity.type
_entity.pdbx_description
1 polymer ?
#
loop_
_entity_poly.entity_id
_entity_poly.type
_entity_poly.pdbx_seq_one_letter_code
_entity_poly.pdbx_strand_id
1 'polypeptide(L)' 'MPELHTRPEPCLLPIRRPGCPKCESRMMLAAIMPGLEGFELRTFECRKCDHSFTDAVAKDPMRSQPAALPAG' A
#
# COMPACT_ATOMS: atom_id res chain seq x y z
N MET A 1 -16.51 26.04 27.99
CA MET A 1 -15.63 26.14 26.82
C MET A 1 -15.50 24.73 26.24
N PRO A 2 -16.03 24.41 25.06
CA PRO A 2 -15.93 23.06 24.52
C PRO A 2 -14.56 22.88 23.87
N GLU A 3 -13.86 21.83 24.30
CA GLU A 3 -12.54 21.45 23.77
C GLU A 3 -12.72 21.01 22.33
N LEU A 4 -12.24 21.83 21.39
CA LEU A 4 -12.09 21.44 19.99
C LEU A 4 -11.16 20.25 19.97
N HIS A 5 -11.72 19.08 19.71
CA HIS A 5 -10.97 17.88 19.41
C HIS A 5 -10.28 18.13 18.07
N THR A 6 -9.13 18.79 18.09
CA THR A 6 -8.29 18.98 16.93
C THR A 6 -7.82 17.61 16.51
N ARG A 7 -8.54 17.00 15.56
CA ARG A 7 -8.10 15.78 14.90
C ARG A 7 -6.72 16.10 14.33
N PRO A 8 -5.63 15.45 14.79
CA PRO A 8 -4.31 15.75 14.27
C PRO A 8 -4.39 15.60 12.76
N GLU A 9 -4.01 16.65 12.03
CA GLU A 9 -4.01 16.62 10.58
C GLU A 9 -3.22 15.38 10.14
N PRO A 10 -3.84 14.42 9.43
CA PRO A 10 -3.13 13.22 9.04
C PRO A 10 -1.90 13.62 8.22
N CYS A 11 -0.72 13.15 8.62
CA CYS A 11 0.50 13.36 7.86
C CYS A 11 0.33 12.69 6.48
N LEU A 12 -0.03 13.47 5.45
CA LEU A 12 -0.19 12.99 4.07
C LEU A 12 1.17 12.80 3.38
N LEU A 13 2.10 12.12 4.05
CA LEU A 13 3.38 11.79 3.45
C LEU A 13 3.15 10.82 2.28
N PRO A 14 3.75 11.06 1.11
CA PRO A 14 3.61 10.16 -0.02
C PRO A 14 4.06 8.74 0.35
N ILE A 15 3.24 7.75 0.00
CA ILE A 15 3.62 6.33 0.14
C ILE A 15 4.91 6.12 -0.66
N ARG A 16 5.97 5.65 0.02
CA ARG A 16 7.25 5.36 -0.61
C ARG A 16 7.05 4.22 -1.62
N ARG A 17 7.35 4.47 -2.90
CA ARG A 17 7.37 3.47 -3.97
C ARG A 17 8.81 3.05 -4.24
N PRO A 18 9.06 1.78 -4.60
CA PRO A 18 10.40 1.35 -4.98
C PRO A 18 10.89 2.10 -6.22
N GLY A 19 12.20 2.31 -6.28
CA GLY A 19 12.89 2.79 -7.48
C GLY A 19 13.14 1.63 -8.46
N CYS A 20 13.16 1.94 -9.75
CA CYS A 20 13.51 0.96 -10.77
C CYS A 20 14.99 0.59 -10.64
N PRO A 21 15.36 -0.69 -10.53
CA PRO A 21 16.76 -1.10 -10.43
C PRO A 21 17.58 -0.79 -11.69
N LYS A 22 16.94 -0.51 -12.83
CA LYS A 22 17.63 -0.17 -14.09
C LYS A 22 17.89 1.32 -14.29
N CYS A 23 16.99 2.18 -13.82
CA CYS A 23 17.01 3.61 -14.17
C CYS A 23 16.56 4.54 -13.04
N GLU A 24 16.38 4.00 -11.84
CA GLU A 24 16.11 4.70 -10.56
C GLU A 24 14.79 5.49 -10.50
N SER A 25 14.06 5.60 -11.61
CA SER A 25 12.74 6.21 -11.63
C SER A 25 11.76 5.44 -10.76
N ARG A 26 10.84 6.17 -10.12
CA ARG A 26 9.78 5.58 -9.30
C ARG A 26 8.93 4.62 -10.12
N MET A 27 8.69 3.42 -9.57
CA MET A 27 7.81 2.43 -10.18
C MET A 27 6.36 2.59 -9.71
N MET A 28 5.42 2.00 -10.45
CA MET A 28 4.01 1.93 -10.09
C MET A 28 3.64 0.50 -9.73
N LEU A 29 2.79 0.33 -8.72
CA LEU A 29 2.21 -0.97 -8.40
C LEU A 29 1.21 -1.34 -9.51
N ALA A 30 1.44 -2.47 -10.16
CA ALA A 30 0.63 -2.97 -11.26
C ALA A 30 -0.34 -4.08 -10.82
N ALA A 31 0.08 -4.93 -9.88
CA ALA A 31 -0.74 -6.01 -9.37
C ALA A 31 -0.40 -6.38 -7.92
N ILE A 32 -1.38 -6.95 -7.21
CA ILE A 32 -1.22 -7.62 -5.93
C ILE A 32 -1.84 -9.01 -6.05
N MET A 33 -1.10 -10.04 -5.68
CA MET A 33 -1.56 -11.43 -5.65
C MET A 33 -1.39 -12.03 -4.26
N PRO A 34 -2.22 -13.03 -3.87
CA PRO A 34 -2.00 -13.79 -2.65
C PRO A 34 -0.61 -14.45 -2.67
N GLY A 35 0.15 -14.25 -1.59
CA GLY A 35 1.42 -14.95 -1.36
C GLY A 35 1.28 -16.07 -0.34
N LEU A 36 2.41 -16.49 0.22
CA LEU A 36 2.45 -17.35 1.40
C LEU A 36 1.78 -16.68 2.60
N GLU A 37 1.50 -17.45 3.65
CA GLU A 37 0.87 -16.95 4.86
C GLU A 37 1.65 -15.75 5.44
N GLY A 38 0.95 -14.64 5.69
CA GLY A 38 1.55 -13.38 6.14
C GLY A 38 2.18 -12.52 5.04
N PHE A 39 2.20 -12.95 3.78
CA PHE A 39 2.79 -12.22 2.66
C PHE A 39 1.82 -12.06 1.48
N GLU A 40 2.06 -11.02 0.69
CA GLU A 40 1.45 -10.83 -0.61
C GLU A 40 2.52 -10.54 -1.66
N LEU A 41 2.26 -10.96 -2.89
CA LEU A 41 3.14 -10.69 -4.01
C LEU A 41 2.70 -9.39 -4.67
N ARG A 42 3.61 -8.42 -4.77
CA ARG A 42 3.36 -7.12 -5.41
C ARG A 42 4.21 -7.00 -6.67
N THR A 43 3.55 -6.78 -7.80
CA THR A 43 4.22 -6.54 -9.09
C THR A 43 4.34 -5.05 -9.33
N PHE A 44 5.56 -4.60 -9.61
CA PHE A 44 5.88 -3.21 -9.91
C PHE A 44 6.31 -3.06 -11.37
N GLU A 45 5.88 -1.97 -12.00
CA GLU A 45 6.24 -1.61 -13.36
C GLU A 45 6.87 -0.22 -13.43
N CYS A 46 7.97 -0.12 -14.18
CA CYS A 46 8.62 1.14 -14.52
C CYS A 46 8.07 1.67 -15.84
N ARG A 47 7.42 2.83 -15.83
CA ARG A 47 6.88 3.46 -17.06
C ARG A 47 7.93 4.17 -17.92
N LYS A 48 9.18 4.22 -17.47
CA LYS A 48 10.29 4.86 -18.20
C LYS A 48 11.06 3.88 -19.09
N CYS A 49 11.20 2.62 -18.65
CA CYS A 49 12.02 1.62 -19.33
C CYS A 49 11.34 0.24 -19.43
N ASP A 50 10.05 0.18 -19.11
CA ASP A 50 9.19 -1.00 -19.18
C ASP A 50 9.68 -2.21 -18.37
N HIS A 51 10.60 -1.99 -17.42
CA HIS A 51 11.03 -3.01 -16.49
C HIS A 51 9.94 -3.32 -15.48
N SER A 52 9.66 -4.60 -15.28
CA SER A 52 8.79 -5.09 -14.23
C SER A 52 9.51 -6.09 -13.32
N PHE A 53 9.12 -6.10 -12.05
CA PHE A 53 9.52 -7.15 -11.10
C PHE A 53 8.39 -7.42 -10.10
N THR A 54 8.42 -8.60 -9.48
CA THR A 54 7.48 -8.98 -8.42
C THR A 54 8.26 -9.26 -7.16
N ASP A 55 7.75 -8.80 -6.01
CA ASP A 55 8.38 -8.97 -4.72
C ASP A 55 7.37 -9.40 -3.65
N ALA A 56 7.84 -10.18 -2.66
CA ALA A 56 7.03 -10.65 -1.55
C ALA A 56 7.07 -9.63 -0.41
N VAL A 57 5.92 -9.02 -0.12
CA VAL A 57 5.79 -7.99 0.91
C VAL A 57 4.94 -8.54 2.05
N ALA A 58 5.35 -8.28 3.29
CA ALA A 58 4.53 -8.62 4.45
C ALA A 58 3.16 -7.94 4.32
N LYS A 59 2.08 -8.71 4.55
CA LYS A 59 0.74 -8.15 4.59
C LYS A 59 0.67 -7.11 5.69
N ASP A 60 0.07 -5.97 5.39
CA ASP A 60 -0.22 -4.99 6.42
C ASP A 60 -1.12 -5.66 7.47
N PRO A 61 -0.78 -5.61 8.77
CA PRO A 61 -1.62 -6.12 9.84
C PRO A 61 -2.81 -5.18 10.06
N MET A 62 -3.54 -4.87 9.00
CA MET A 62 -4.76 -4.09 9.11
C MET A 62 -5.82 -5.01 9.69
N ARG A 63 -6.07 -4.86 11.00
CA ARG A 63 -7.22 -5.49 11.66
C ARG A 63 -8.49 -4.89 11.07
N SER A 64 -9.08 -5.58 10.11
CA SER A 64 -10.44 -5.27 9.66
C SER A 64 -11.41 -5.60 10.80
N GLN A 65 -12.06 -4.59 11.36
CA GLN A 65 -13.25 -4.84 12.16
C GLN A 65 -14.34 -5.35 11.22
N PRO A 66 -15.07 -6.42 11.57
CA PRO A 66 -16.21 -6.83 10.78
C PRO A 66 -17.22 -5.68 10.75
N ALA A 67 -17.54 -5.21 9.55
CA ALA A 67 -18.61 -4.24 9.37
C ALA A 67 -19.92 -4.90 9.81
N ALA A 68 -20.46 -4.46 10.95
CA ALA A 68 -21.79 -4.88 11.38
C ALA A 68 -22.81 -4.33 10.38
N LEU A 69 -23.37 -5.20 9.55
CA LEU A 69 -24.56 -4.88 8.77
C LEU A 69 -25.72 -4.70 9.75
N PRO A 70 -26.46 -3.57 9.73
CA PRO A 70 -27.67 -3.46 10.51
C PRO A 70 -28.69 -4.45 9.94
N ALA A 71 -29.13 -5.39 10.77
CA ALA A 71 -30.30 -6.21 10.50
C ALA A 71 -31.52 -5.28 10.48
N GLY A 72 -32.21 -5.24 9.34
CA GLY A 72 -33.51 -4.58 9.19
C GLY A 72 -34.64 -5.38 9.81
#